data_AF-A0A958D2R9-F1
#
_entry.id   AF-A0A958D2R9-F1
#
_cell.length_a   1.000
_cell.length_b   1.000
_cell.length_c   1.000
_cell.angle_alpha   90.00
_cell.angle_beta   90.00
_cell.angle_gamma   90.00
#
_symmetry.space_group_name_H-M   'P 1'
#
loop_
_entity.id
_entity.type
_entity.pdbx_description
1 polymer ?
#
loop_
_entity_poly.entity_id
_entity_poly.type
_entity_poly.pdbx_seq_one_letter_code
_entity_poly.pdbx_strand_id
1 'polypeptide(L)'
;LGAVPVASCSASDDLSGVDGSCTGTLTGGTSTGVGEFTYEVTAQDKAGNERQKSITYNVEYRFDGFLPPVNDPVFTKWDFKSVLRSGWPVPALFQVKKADGSLVQPGSAPEWLTPQKGKAINAPVNEEQPEESPTSGKTYVKILGVWTYVWNTRGVERGYEYRLGVKLDDGTKHYVVVAVK
;
A
#
# COMPACT_ATOMS: atom_id res chain seq x y z
N LEU A 1 -12.48 3.19 4.33
CA LEU A 1 -11.71 3.98 5.29
C LEU A 1 -12.35 3.77 6.64
N GLY A 2 -11.56 3.69 7.72
CA GLY A 2 -12.10 3.73 9.08
C GLY A 2 -12.66 5.12 9.40
N ALA A 3 -13.18 5.30 10.62
CA ALA A 3 -13.52 6.63 11.11
C ALA A 3 -12.23 7.46 11.27
N VAL A 4 -12.20 8.66 10.68
CA VAL A 4 -11.11 9.62 10.92
C VAL A 4 -11.27 10.13 12.36
N PRO A 5 -10.21 10.09 13.20
CA PRO A 5 -10.27 10.64 14.54
C PRO A 5 -10.71 12.10 14.51
N VAL A 6 -11.57 12.51 15.45
CA VAL A 6 -11.89 13.94 15.63
C VAL A 6 -10.67 14.62 16.22
N ALA A 7 -10.08 15.54 15.47
CA ALA A 7 -8.94 16.31 15.95
C ALA A 7 -9.37 17.30 17.04
N SER A 8 -8.62 17.37 18.12
CA SER A 8 -8.87 18.30 19.24
C SER A 8 -7.57 18.92 19.72
N CYS A 9 -7.62 20.15 20.22
CA CYS A 9 -6.50 20.78 20.90
C CYS A 9 -6.90 21.31 22.28
N SER A 10 -5.96 21.24 23.22
CA SER A 10 -6.04 21.90 24.52
C SER A 10 -4.71 22.58 24.84
N ALA A 11 -4.78 23.79 25.40
CA ALA A 11 -3.63 24.54 25.90
C ALA A 11 -3.90 25.00 27.34
N SER A 12 -2.83 25.20 28.11
CA SER A 12 -2.86 25.70 29.48
C SER A 12 -1.71 26.66 29.70
N ASP A 13 -1.97 27.77 30.41
CA ASP A 13 -0.96 28.71 30.88
C ASP A 13 -1.33 29.19 32.29
N ASP A 14 -0.40 29.07 33.23
CA ASP A 14 -0.64 29.35 34.65
C ASP A 14 -0.40 30.83 35.01
N LEU A 15 0.25 31.61 34.13
CA LEU A 15 0.65 32.98 34.43
C LEU A 15 -0.31 34.03 33.87
N SER A 16 -0.44 34.11 32.55
CA SER A 16 -1.28 35.10 31.86
C SER A 16 -2.63 34.52 31.41
N GLY A 17 -2.72 33.19 31.35
CA GLY A 17 -3.84 32.45 30.79
C GLY A 17 -3.74 32.33 29.27
N VAL A 18 -4.47 31.36 28.71
CA VAL A 18 -4.57 31.17 27.26
C VAL A 18 -5.39 32.30 26.65
N ASP A 19 -4.91 32.83 25.53
CA ASP A 19 -5.63 33.80 24.71
C ASP A 19 -6.45 33.07 23.64
N GLY A 20 -7.78 33.06 23.84
CA GLY A 20 -8.71 32.35 22.97
C GLY A 20 -8.71 30.82 23.15
N SER A 21 -9.08 30.12 22.09
CA SER A 21 -9.11 28.65 22.02
C SER A 21 -7.90 28.13 21.26
N CYS A 22 -7.32 27.02 21.68
CA CYS A 22 -6.36 26.32 20.82
C CYS A 22 -7.08 25.80 19.57
N THR A 23 -6.64 26.24 18.40
CA THR A 23 -7.18 25.81 17.10
C THR A 23 -6.13 24.98 16.37
N GLY A 24 -6.57 24.19 15.40
CA GLY A 24 -5.66 23.47 14.54
C GLY A 24 -6.16 23.35 13.11
N THR A 25 -5.21 23.11 12.22
CA THR A 25 -5.44 22.94 10.78
C THR A 25 -5.03 21.54 10.39
N LEU A 26 -5.92 20.81 9.72
CA LEU A 26 -5.63 19.53 9.11
C LEU A 26 -5.19 19.74 7.66
N THR A 27 -4.03 19.20 7.30
CA THR A 27 -3.47 19.26 5.95
C THR A 27 -3.01 17.87 5.51
N GLY A 28 -2.71 17.72 4.22
CA GLY A 28 -2.29 16.45 3.63
C GLY A 28 -3.46 15.61 3.11
N GLY A 29 -3.21 14.32 2.97
CA GLY A 29 -4.12 13.36 2.37
C GLY A 29 -4.32 13.53 0.87
N THR A 30 -4.99 12.55 0.26
CA THR A 30 -5.44 12.58 -1.13
C THR A 30 -6.91 12.99 -1.23
N SER A 31 -7.40 13.24 -2.43
CA SER A 31 -8.82 13.49 -2.70
C SER A 31 -9.74 12.31 -2.32
N THR A 32 -9.19 11.10 -2.18
CA THR A 32 -9.92 9.92 -1.72
C THR A 32 -9.87 9.75 -0.20
N GLY A 33 -9.23 10.66 0.54
CA GLY A 33 -9.18 10.65 2.00
C GLY A 33 -8.19 9.66 2.60
N VAL A 34 -7.16 9.28 1.83
CA VAL A 34 -6.06 8.41 2.28
C VAL A 34 -4.73 9.15 2.29
N GLY A 35 -3.67 8.51 2.80
CA GLY A 35 -2.31 9.05 2.84
C GLY A 35 -1.99 9.72 4.17
N GLU A 36 -0.88 10.46 4.18
CA GLU A 36 -0.38 11.15 5.36
C GLU A 36 -1.15 12.46 5.60
N PHE A 37 -1.64 12.61 6.82
CA PHE A 37 -2.26 13.83 7.32
C PHE A 37 -1.41 14.44 8.41
N THR A 38 -1.34 15.77 8.42
CA THR A 38 -0.70 16.56 9.48
C THR A 38 -1.74 17.46 10.12
N TYR A 39 -1.91 17.32 11.43
CA TYR A 39 -2.71 18.22 12.25
C TYR A 39 -1.76 19.14 13.03
N GLU A 40 -1.75 20.41 12.67
CA GLU A 40 -0.95 21.45 13.33
C GLU A 40 -1.85 22.29 14.22
N VAL A 41 -1.42 22.55 15.46
CA VAL A 41 -2.15 23.32 16.46
C VAL A 41 -1.30 24.49 16.94
N THR A 42 -1.95 25.64 17.14
CA THR A 42 -1.33 26.85 17.65
C THR A 42 -2.10 27.34 18.86
N ALA A 43 -1.36 27.74 19.90
CA ALA A 43 -1.90 28.41 21.07
C ALA A 43 -1.05 29.62 21.42
N GLN A 44 -1.72 30.71 21.80
CA GLN A 44 -1.10 31.94 22.27
C GLN A 44 -1.58 32.22 23.71
N ASP A 45 -0.71 32.78 24.53
CA ASP A 45 -1.08 33.29 25.86
C ASP A 45 -1.39 34.81 25.81
N LYS A 46 -1.98 35.36 26.88
CA LYS A 46 -2.35 36.78 26.91
C LYS A 46 -1.15 37.74 26.97
N ALA A 47 0.05 37.22 27.18
CA ALA A 47 1.30 37.99 27.07
C ALA A 47 1.86 38.00 25.62
N GLY A 48 1.20 37.31 24.68
CA GLY A 48 1.60 37.22 23.28
C GLY A 48 2.60 36.10 22.98
N ASN A 49 2.90 35.20 23.93
CA ASN A 49 3.77 34.06 23.66
C ASN A 49 3.01 32.99 22.88
N GLU A 50 3.62 32.50 21.79
CA GLU A 50 3.03 31.48 20.94
C GLU A 50 3.75 30.13 21.08
N ARG A 51 2.98 29.05 20.96
CA ARG A 51 3.47 27.68 20.79
C ARG A 51 2.71 26.97 19.69
N GLN A 52 3.46 26.24 18.86
CA GLN A 52 2.94 25.39 17.81
C GLN A 52 3.33 23.93 18.08
N LYS A 53 2.42 23.00 17.77
CA LYS A 53 2.69 21.55 17.80
C LYS A 53 2.03 20.89 16.61
N SER A 54 2.61 19.79 16.12
CA SER A 54 2.02 18.99 15.06
C SER A 54 1.97 17.51 15.41
N ILE A 55 0.96 16.82 14.89
CA ILE A 55 0.80 15.37 14.95
C ILE A 55 0.54 14.87 13.53
N THR A 56 1.22 13.81 13.13
CA THR A 56 1.00 13.15 11.84
C THR A 56 0.33 11.79 12.02
N TYR A 57 -0.51 11.41 11.06
CA TYR A 57 -1.09 10.07 10.99
C TYR A 57 -1.30 9.65 9.53
N ASN A 58 -1.32 8.34 9.28
CA ASN A 58 -1.57 7.77 7.96
C ASN A 58 -2.94 7.08 7.91
N VAL A 59 -3.70 7.35 6.86
CA VAL A 59 -4.94 6.63 6.54
C VAL A 59 -4.67 5.73 5.36
N GLU A 60 -4.72 4.42 5.58
CA GLU A 60 -4.36 3.41 4.59
C GLU A 60 -5.58 2.60 4.13
N TYR A 61 -5.50 2.04 2.93
CA TYR A 61 -6.44 1.01 2.52
C TYR A 61 -6.18 -0.30 3.24
N ARG A 62 -7.23 -1.12 3.28
CA ARG A 62 -7.06 -2.51 3.63
C ARG A 62 -6.55 -3.29 2.41
N PHE A 63 -5.42 -3.94 2.57
CA PHE A 63 -4.83 -4.87 1.61
C PHE A 63 -4.76 -6.26 2.24
N ASP A 64 -5.45 -7.24 1.64
CA ASP A 64 -5.55 -8.59 2.22
C ASP A 64 -4.48 -9.57 1.70
N GLY A 65 -3.62 -9.15 0.76
CA GLY A 65 -2.67 -10.02 0.09
C GLY A 65 -2.90 -10.09 -1.42
N PHE A 66 -1.98 -10.75 -2.11
CA PHE A 66 -2.11 -11.08 -3.52
C PHE A 66 -2.94 -12.35 -3.71
N LEU A 67 -3.89 -12.30 -4.63
CA LEU A 67 -4.80 -13.41 -4.95
C LEU A 67 -4.09 -14.44 -5.85
N PRO A 68 -4.59 -15.70 -5.87
CA PRO A 68 -4.18 -16.68 -6.86
C PRO A 68 -4.24 -16.11 -8.29
N PRO A 69 -3.34 -16.52 -9.20
CA PRO A 69 -2.54 -17.74 -9.14
C PRO A 69 -1.24 -17.66 -8.32
N VAL A 70 -0.80 -16.45 -7.92
CA VAL A 70 0.37 -16.37 -7.03
C VAL A 70 -0.02 -16.81 -5.62
N ASN A 71 0.79 -17.70 -5.05
CA ASN A 71 0.65 -18.17 -3.69
C ASN A 71 1.22 -17.14 -2.71
N ASP A 72 0.34 -16.30 -2.17
CA ASP A 72 0.66 -15.40 -1.06
C ASP A 72 0.57 -16.15 0.29
N PRO A 73 1.61 -16.09 1.14
CA PRO A 73 1.59 -16.69 2.48
C PRO A 73 0.44 -16.22 3.38
N VAL A 74 -0.16 -15.05 3.11
CA VAL A 74 -1.34 -14.56 3.85
C VAL A 74 -2.56 -15.47 3.64
N PHE A 75 -2.67 -16.12 2.47
CA PHE A 75 -3.75 -17.07 2.16
C PHE A 75 -3.31 -18.54 2.29
N THR A 76 -2.03 -18.82 2.07
CA THR A 76 -1.47 -20.18 2.07
C THR A 76 -0.63 -20.39 3.33
N LYS A 77 -1.21 -21.05 4.35
CA LYS A 77 -0.54 -21.29 5.65
C LYS A 77 0.62 -22.29 5.62
N TRP A 78 0.80 -22.96 4.48
CA TRP A 78 1.92 -23.85 4.21
C TRP A 78 2.80 -23.10 3.21
N ASP A 79 4.11 -22.94 3.49
CA ASP A 79 5.10 -22.11 2.78
C ASP A 79 5.33 -22.56 1.31
N PHE A 80 4.28 -22.52 0.50
CA PHE A 80 4.25 -22.89 -0.91
C PHE A 80 4.42 -21.63 -1.74
N LYS A 81 5.67 -21.20 -1.90
CA LYS A 81 6.00 -20.14 -2.86
C LYS A 81 5.63 -20.58 -4.29
N SER A 82 5.10 -19.66 -5.09
CA SER A 82 4.95 -19.89 -6.54
C SER A 82 6.31 -19.98 -7.20
N VAL A 83 6.59 -21.11 -7.85
CA VAL A 83 7.77 -21.38 -8.66
C VAL A 83 7.29 -21.60 -10.09
N LEU A 84 7.52 -20.59 -10.93
CA LEU A 84 7.08 -20.57 -12.33
C LEU A 84 8.25 -20.92 -13.25
N ARG A 85 7.91 -21.49 -14.40
CA ARG A 85 8.90 -21.71 -15.47
C ARG A 85 9.34 -20.37 -16.07
N SER A 86 10.62 -20.25 -16.38
CA SER A 86 11.19 -19.09 -17.05
C SER A 86 10.50 -18.79 -18.39
N GLY A 87 10.15 -17.51 -18.58
CA GLY A 87 9.41 -17.02 -19.74
C GLY A 87 7.90 -17.09 -19.60
N TRP A 88 7.35 -17.71 -18.56
CA TRP A 88 5.92 -17.64 -18.27
C TRP A 88 5.55 -16.30 -17.64
N PRO A 89 4.42 -15.69 -18.05
CA PRO A 89 3.91 -14.51 -17.36
C PRO A 89 3.60 -14.82 -15.90
N VAL A 90 3.63 -13.80 -15.03
CA VAL A 90 3.25 -13.94 -13.61
C VAL A 90 2.14 -12.94 -13.28
N PRO A 91 0.88 -13.37 -13.12
CA PRO A 91 -0.20 -12.48 -12.71
C PRO A 91 -0.09 -12.07 -11.24
N ALA A 92 0.08 -10.79 -10.98
CA ALA A 92 -0.05 -10.18 -9.66
C ALA A 92 -1.45 -9.59 -9.55
N LEU A 93 -2.31 -10.25 -8.76
CA LEU A 93 -3.71 -9.90 -8.61
C LEU A 93 -3.99 -9.46 -7.17
N PHE A 94 -4.81 -8.44 -6.97
CA PHE A 94 -5.28 -8.06 -5.62
C PHE A 94 -6.57 -7.23 -5.66
N GLN A 95 -7.13 -6.99 -4.48
CA GLN A 95 -8.25 -6.08 -4.29
C GLN A 95 -7.87 -5.00 -3.28
N VAL A 96 -8.39 -3.78 -3.47
CA VAL A 96 -8.27 -2.70 -2.49
C VAL A 96 -9.60 -2.56 -1.77
N LYS A 97 -9.54 -2.53 -0.43
CA LYS A 97 -10.74 -2.52 0.41
C LYS A 97 -10.73 -1.39 1.43
N LYS A 98 -11.90 -1.08 1.95
CA LYS A 98 -12.08 -0.32 3.18
C LYS A 98 -11.83 -1.24 4.40
N ALA A 99 -11.71 -0.64 5.58
CA ALA A 99 -11.56 -1.37 6.84
C ALA A 99 -12.70 -2.40 7.07
N ASP A 100 -13.93 -2.07 6.67
CA ASP A 100 -15.11 -2.95 6.74
C ASP A 100 -15.08 -4.12 5.74
N GLY A 101 -14.06 -4.21 4.87
CA GLY A 101 -13.89 -5.26 3.87
C GLY A 101 -14.59 -5.00 2.53
N SER A 102 -15.36 -3.91 2.39
CA SER A 102 -15.97 -3.53 1.12
C SER A 102 -14.91 -3.07 0.11
N LEU A 103 -15.11 -3.38 -1.18
CA LEU A 103 -14.23 -2.95 -2.26
C LEU A 103 -14.24 -1.42 -2.41
N VAL A 104 -13.09 -0.84 -2.71
CA VAL A 104 -12.95 0.59 -2.96
C VAL A 104 -12.08 0.85 -4.19
N GLN A 105 -12.29 2.01 -4.81
CA GLN A 105 -11.52 2.50 -5.94
C GLN A 105 -10.49 3.52 -5.42
N PRO A 106 -9.18 3.23 -5.52
CA PRO A 106 -8.12 4.23 -5.37
C PRO A 106 -8.29 5.43 -6.31
N GLY A 107 -7.80 6.59 -5.89
CA GLY A 107 -7.84 7.83 -6.65
C GLY A 107 -6.87 7.85 -7.84
N SER A 108 -5.81 7.05 -7.79
CA SER A 108 -4.96 6.74 -8.94
C SER A 108 -4.77 5.24 -9.12
N ALA A 109 -4.47 4.81 -10.34
CA ALA A 109 -4.21 3.39 -10.62
C ALA A 109 -2.97 2.93 -9.82
N PRO A 110 -3.02 1.75 -9.18
CA PRO A 110 -1.85 1.21 -8.47
C PRO A 110 -0.62 1.11 -9.37
N GLU A 111 0.54 1.42 -8.80
CA GLU A 111 1.81 1.44 -9.51
C GLU A 111 2.54 0.09 -9.34
N TRP A 112 2.96 -0.50 -10.46
CA TRP A 112 3.83 -1.67 -10.50
C TRP A 112 5.25 -1.29 -10.09
N LEU A 113 5.76 -1.99 -9.08
CA LEU A 113 7.14 -1.88 -8.67
C LEU A 113 7.96 -2.96 -9.37
N THR A 114 9.02 -2.56 -10.06
CA THR A 114 9.94 -3.48 -10.75
C THR A 114 10.42 -4.58 -9.78
N PRO A 115 10.28 -5.86 -10.14
CA PRO A 115 10.65 -6.95 -9.25
C PRO A 115 12.13 -6.96 -8.87
N GLN A 116 12.40 -7.23 -7.60
CA GLN A 116 13.75 -7.30 -7.07
C GLN A 116 14.21 -8.76 -7.00
N LYS A 117 15.36 -9.06 -7.61
CA LYS A 117 15.99 -10.39 -7.54
C LYS A 117 16.40 -10.69 -6.10
N GLY A 118 16.05 -11.88 -5.64
CA GLY A 118 16.33 -12.40 -4.31
C GLY A 118 17.34 -13.54 -4.32
N LYS A 119 17.10 -14.52 -3.44
CA LYS A 119 17.99 -15.66 -3.23
C LYS A 119 17.87 -16.67 -4.37
N ALA A 120 18.89 -17.49 -4.54
CA ALA A 120 18.84 -18.64 -5.43
C ALA A 120 17.85 -19.69 -4.90
N ILE A 121 17.22 -20.44 -5.81
CA ILE A 121 16.27 -21.50 -5.49
C ILE A 121 16.67 -22.83 -6.14
N ASN A 122 16.24 -23.93 -5.54
CA ASN A 122 16.30 -25.26 -6.14
C ASN A 122 14.93 -25.97 -6.22
N ALA A 123 13.87 -25.35 -5.70
CA ALA A 123 12.52 -25.90 -5.72
C ALA A 123 12.05 -26.24 -7.15
N PRO A 124 11.26 -27.31 -7.36
CA PRO A 124 10.67 -27.61 -8.66
C PRO A 124 9.60 -26.57 -9.04
N VAL A 125 9.30 -26.46 -10.34
CA VAL A 125 8.15 -25.70 -10.83
C VAL A 125 6.87 -26.32 -10.24
N ASN A 126 6.00 -25.49 -9.67
CA ASN A 126 4.75 -25.91 -9.04
C ASN A 126 3.53 -25.10 -9.52
N GLU A 127 3.72 -24.16 -10.43
CA GLU A 127 2.64 -23.43 -11.09
C GLU A 127 2.35 -24.02 -12.47
N GLU A 128 1.15 -23.77 -12.98
CA GLU A 128 0.75 -24.06 -14.35
C GLU A 128 1.00 -22.85 -15.26
N GLN A 129 0.99 -23.07 -16.58
CA GLN A 129 1.20 -21.97 -17.53
C GLN A 129 0.03 -21.00 -17.46
N PRO A 130 0.25 -19.71 -17.17
CA PRO A 130 -0.85 -18.75 -17.16
C PRO A 130 -1.29 -18.42 -18.58
N GLU A 131 -2.59 -18.17 -18.75
CA GLU A 131 -3.20 -17.84 -20.05
C GLU A 131 -3.12 -16.34 -20.36
N GLU A 132 -2.82 -15.52 -19.35
CA GLU A 132 -2.82 -14.08 -19.49
C GLU A 132 -1.59 -13.56 -20.25
N SER A 133 -1.83 -12.60 -21.14
CA SER A 133 -0.74 -11.88 -21.80
C SER A 133 -0.07 -10.88 -20.84
N PRO A 134 1.25 -10.68 -20.93
CA PRO A 134 1.95 -9.70 -20.10
C PRO A 134 1.39 -8.28 -20.24
N THR A 135 1.35 -7.56 -19.13
CA THR A 135 0.95 -6.16 -19.08
C THR A 135 2.12 -5.26 -19.50
N SER A 136 1.82 -4.23 -20.30
CA SER A 136 2.77 -3.18 -20.68
C SER A 136 2.67 -1.99 -19.73
N GLY A 137 3.77 -1.25 -19.54
CA GLY A 137 3.80 -0.05 -18.71
C GLY A 137 4.10 -0.35 -17.24
N LYS A 138 3.53 0.45 -16.32
CA LYS A 138 3.77 0.35 -14.87
C LYS A 138 2.49 0.51 -14.04
N THR A 139 1.32 0.34 -14.64
CA THR A 139 0.04 0.56 -13.95
C THR A 139 -0.76 -0.73 -13.96
N TYR A 140 -1.33 -1.07 -12.81
CA TYR A 140 -2.31 -2.15 -12.74
C TYR A 140 -3.58 -1.74 -13.49
N VAL A 141 -4.21 -2.70 -14.16
CA VAL A 141 -5.50 -2.52 -14.85
C VAL A 141 -6.59 -3.19 -14.03
N LYS A 142 -7.76 -2.58 -13.94
CA LYS A 142 -8.90 -3.15 -13.19
C LYS A 142 -9.76 -4.02 -14.10
N ILE A 143 -9.89 -5.31 -13.75
CA ILE A 143 -10.70 -6.30 -14.47
C ILE A 143 -11.68 -6.91 -13.47
N LEU A 144 -12.99 -6.72 -13.69
CA LEU A 144 -14.06 -7.28 -12.85
C LEU A 144 -13.89 -7.05 -11.33
N GLY A 145 -13.36 -5.88 -10.95
CA GLY A 145 -13.15 -5.54 -9.54
C GLY A 145 -11.79 -5.96 -8.96
N VAL A 146 -10.96 -6.66 -9.72
CA VAL A 146 -9.60 -7.09 -9.34
C VAL A 146 -8.58 -6.21 -10.05
N TRP A 147 -7.55 -5.77 -9.33
CA TRP A 147 -6.40 -5.10 -9.92
C TRP A 147 -5.43 -6.15 -10.43
N THR A 148 -5.09 -6.04 -11.71
CA THR A 148 -4.31 -7.02 -12.44
C THR A 148 -3.07 -6.37 -13.05
N TYR A 149 -1.91 -6.97 -12.79
CA TYR A 149 -0.70 -6.72 -13.55
C TYR A 149 0.01 -8.03 -13.83
N VAL A 150 0.29 -8.30 -15.10
CA VAL A 150 0.91 -9.56 -15.53
C VAL A 150 2.37 -9.30 -15.86
N TRP A 151 3.27 -9.75 -15.00
CA TRP A 151 4.70 -9.52 -15.16
C TRP A 151 5.30 -10.40 -16.26
N ASN A 152 5.99 -9.79 -17.21
CA ASN A 152 6.76 -10.50 -18.24
C ASN A 152 8.09 -11.01 -17.66
N THR A 153 8.28 -12.33 -17.64
CA THR A 153 9.55 -12.95 -17.18
C THR A 153 10.49 -13.35 -18.31
N ARG A 154 10.16 -13.04 -19.58
CA ARG A 154 11.06 -13.31 -20.70
C ARG A 154 12.36 -12.51 -20.51
N GLY A 155 13.50 -13.22 -20.48
CA GLY A 155 14.81 -12.62 -20.24
C GLY A 155 15.15 -12.39 -18.77
N VAL A 156 14.25 -12.75 -17.85
CA VAL A 156 14.55 -12.76 -16.41
C VAL A 156 15.41 -13.97 -16.08
N GLU A 157 16.42 -13.76 -15.24
CA GLU A 157 17.35 -14.81 -14.84
C GLU A 157 16.63 -15.91 -14.06
N ARG A 158 16.88 -17.17 -14.44
CA ARG A 158 16.27 -18.33 -13.80
C ARG A 158 17.05 -18.79 -12.57
N GLY A 159 16.38 -19.55 -11.71
CA GLY A 159 16.95 -20.13 -10.49
C GLY A 159 16.95 -19.16 -9.30
N TYR A 160 16.11 -18.11 -9.33
CA TYR A 160 16.05 -17.11 -8.28
C TYR A 160 14.63 -16.73 -7.89
N GLU A 161 14.51 -16.20 -6.68
CA GLU A 161 13.32 -15.51 -6.20
C GLU A 161 13.22 -14.09 -6.76
N TYR A 162 12.00 -13.59 -6.87
CA TYR A 162 11.68 -12.24 -7.27
C TYR A 162 10.58 -11.69 -6.38
N ARG A 163 10.84 -10.53 -5.77
CA ARG A 163 9.87 -9.80 -4.95
C ARG A 163 9.09 -8.85 -5.84
N LEU A 164 7.84 -9.19 -6.14
CA LEU A 164 6.89 -8.38 -6.90
C LEU A 164 6.28 -7.37 -5.95
N GLY A 165 5.92 -6.18 -6.44
CA GLY A 165 5.36 -5.15 -5.59
C GLY A 165 4.33 -4.25 -6.27
N VAL A 166 3.47 -3.70 -5.44
CA VAL A 166 2.54 -2.64 -5.80
C VAL A 166 2.69 -1.48 -4.84
N LYS A 167 2.56 -0.26 -5.35
CA LYS A 167 2.38 0.94 -4.54
C LYS A 167 0.98 1.51 -4.78
N LEU A 168 0.27 1.80 -3.69
CA LEU A 168 -1.05 2.42 -3.70
C LEU A 168 -0.94 3.94 -3.53
N ASP A 169 -2.04 4.66 -3.81
CA ASP A 169 -2.10 6.12 -3.73
C ASP A 169 -2.16 6.66 -2.30
N ASP A 170 -2.39 5.79 -1.31
CA ASP A 170 -2.18 6.08 0.12
C ASP A 170 -0.69 6.05 0.53
N GLY A 171 0.22 5.72 -0.40
CA GLY A 171 1.66 5.65 -0.18
C GLY A 171 2.17 4.28 0.28
N THR A 172 1.28 3.35 0.63
CA THR A 172 1.64 1.99 1.07
C THR A 172 2.25 1.17 -0.07
N LYS A 173 3.08 0.19 0.32
CA LYS A 173 3.69 -0.76 -0.61
C LYS A 173 3.44 -2.19 -0.13
N HIS A 174 2.92 -3.02 -1.01
CA HIS A 174 2.65 -4.43 -0.74
C HIS A 174 3.46 -5.31 -1.67
N TYR A 175 3.85 -6.48 -1.18
CA TYR A 175 4.78 -7.35 -1.87
C TYR A 175 4.41 -8.82 -1.73
N VAL A 176 4.75 -9.58 -2.75
CA VAL A 176 4.72 -11.05 -2.75
C VAL A 176 5.99 -11.57 -3.41
N VAL A 177 6.46 -12.74 -2.98
CA VAL A 177 7.65 -13.37 -3.54
C VAL A 177 7.24 -14.55 -4.39
N VAL A 178 7.74 -14.58 -5.62
CA VAL A 178 7.66 -15.75 -6.51
C VAL A 178 9.08 -16.20 -6.85
N ALA A 179 9.22 -17.33 -7.52
CA ALA A 179 10.49 -17.77 -8.08
C ALA A 179 10.36 -18.13 -9.55
N VAL A 180 11.43 -17.92 -10.30
CA VAL A 180 11.52 -18.23 -11.73
C VAL A 180 12.57 -19.31 -11.93
N LYS A 181 12.24 -20.40 -12.61
CA LYS A 181 13.11 -21.56 -12.84
C LYS A 181 13.21 -22.00 -14.29
#